data_AF-A0AAN9GMN1-F1
#
_entry.id   AF-A0AAN9GMN1-F1
#
_cell.length_a   1.000
_cell.length_b   1.000
_cell.length_c   1.000
_cell.angle_alpha   90.00
_cell.angle_beta   90.00
_cell.angle_gamma   90.00
#
_symmetry.space_group_name_H-M   'P 1'
#
loop_
_entity.id
_entity.type
_entity.pdbx_description
1 polymer ?
#
loop_
_entity_poly.entity_id
_entity_poly.type
_entity_poly.pdbx_seq_one_letter_code
_entity_poly.pdbx_strand_id
1 'polypeptide(L)'
;MLEVVTVLAVLVASSHRGTCLDRSPRSDAPTRLFIPLLVPDQNYRTRLRTYRFSNILLTHFSSANERRDWLVFGLRRKWSATNAAVVLRSYWWARLMWVPMIPVGMIGTINISASEIHFNATMTVGRDSRGTGFMELTDCKSTVDHVDLNVQSGDWVVTVADWLLDFETIAKDLIPKAVCEHINDTINHEFIWFGDG
;
A
#
# COMPACT_ATOMS: atom_id res chain seq x y z
N MET A 1 -10.15 -62.89 -10.18
CA MET A 1 -9.01 -62.02 -10.51
C MET A 1 -8.91 -60.99 -9.41
N LEU A 2 -8.04 -61.27 -8.43
CA LEU A 2 -7.60 -60.36 -7.38
C LEU A 2 -6.14 -60.08 -7.70
N GLU A 3 -5.76 -58.80 -7.86
CA GLU A 3 -4.35 -58.42 -7.89
C GLU A 3 -3.90 -58.04 -6.48
N VAL A 4 -3.06 -58.91 -5.94
CA VAL A 4 -2.18 -58.64 -4.80
C VAL A 4 -0.84 -58.24 -5.40
N VAL A 5 -0.40 -57.00 -5.18
CA VAL A 5 1.00 -56.63 -5.38
C VAL A 5 1.47 -55.82 -4.17
N THR A 6 2.00 -56.55 -3.21
CA THR A 6 3.10 -56.09 -2.36
C THR A 6 4.38 -56.16 -3.20
N VAL A 7 5.31 -55.21 -3.06
CA VAL A 7 6.77 -55.48 -2.88
C VAL A 7 7.61 -54.19 -2.90
N LEU A 8 8.34 -54.07 -1.80
CA LEU A 8 9.68 -53.51 -1.55
C LEU A 8 10.00 -52.04 -1.81
N ALA A 9 10.26 -51.39 -0.68
CA ALA A 9 11.29 -50.38 -0.52
C ALA A 9 12.68 -50.92 -0.92
N VAL A 10 13.42 -50.11 -1.68
CA VAL A 10 14.87 -50.22 -1.85
C VAL A 10 15.48 -48.90 -1.43
N LEU A 11 16.20 -48.95 -0.30
CA LEU A 11 17.15 -47.93 0.13
C LEU A 11 18.42 -48.06 -0.71
N VAL A 12 18.79 -47.02 -1.44
CA VAL A 12 20.17 -46.83 -1.93
C VAL A 12 20.68 -45.51 -1.37
N ALA A 13 21.67 -45.61 -0.50
CA ALA A 13 22.52 -44.50 -0.09
C ALA A 13 23.87 -44.62 -0.81
N SER A 14 24.30 -43.53 -1.43
CA SER A 14 25.68 -43.12 -1.81
C SER A 14 25.54 -42.21 -3.04
N SER A 15 26.36 -41.22 -3.34
CA SER A 15 27.47 -40.53 -2.70
C SER A 15 27.70 -39.31 -3.61
N HIS A 16 28.03 -38.17 -3.00
CA HIS A 16 28.50 -36.90 -3.58
C HIS A 16 28.61 -36.78 -5.12
N ARG A 17 27.80 -35.86 -5.68
CA ARG A 17 28.26 -34.79 -6.59
C ARG A 17 27.18 -33.73 -6.67
N GLY A 18 27.59 -32.47 -6.45
CA GLY A 18 26.70 -31.32 -6.38
C GLY A 18 25.88 -31.16 -7.65
N THR A 19 24.58 -31.38 -7.52
CA THR A 19 23.58 -30.79 -8.39
C THR A 19 23.04 -29.57 -7.66
N CYS A 20 23.29 -28.40 -8.22
CA CYS A 20 22.58 -27.18 -7.89
C CYS A 20 21.09 -27.54 -7.74
N LEU A 21 20.59 -27.49 -6.52
CA LEU A 21 19.17 -27.46 -6.27
C LEU A 21 18.65 -26.32 -7.13
N ASP A 22 17.89 -26.71 -8.14
CA ASP A 22 17.01 -25.87 -8.92
C ASP A 22 16.00 -25.30 -7.91
N ARG A 23 16.42 -24.25 -7.19
CA ARG A 23 15.54 -23.36 -6.47
C ARG A 23 14.75 -22.65 -7.56
N SER A 24 13.69 -23.33 -8.01
CA SER A 24 12.50 -22.65 -8.49
C SER A 24 12.25 -21.50 -7.50
N PRO A 25 12.37 -20.22 -7.92
CA PRO A 25 11.94 -19.12 -7.07
C PRO A 25 10.42 -19.23 -7.05
N ARG A 26 9.92 -20.09 -6.16
CA ARG A 26 8.51 -20.11 -5.79
C ARG A 26 8.24 -18.68 -5.35
N SER A 27 7.49 -17.98 -6.19
CA SER A 27 7.11 -16.58 -6.09
C SER A 27 6.13 -16.36 -4.94
N ASP A 28 6.32 -17.07 -3.83
CA ASP A 28 5.72 -16.75 -2.55
C ASP A 28 6.59 -15.64 -1.97
N ALA A 29 6.56 -14.48 -2.63
CA ALA A 29 6.97 -13.24 -2.01
C ALA A 29 6.28 -13.22 -0.65
N PRO A 30 7.02 -13.01 0.46
CA PRO A 30 6.41 -13.00 1.78
C PRO A 30 5.21 -12.09 1.70
N THR A 31 4.04 -12.59 2.11
CA THR A 31 2.82 -11.83 2.31
C THR A 31 3.24 -10.63 3.15
N ARG A 32 3.57 -9.53 2.46
CA ARG A 32 4.31 -8.42 3.07
C ARG A 32 3.50 -7.98 4.25
N LEU A 33 4.15 -7.83 5.39
CA LEU A 33 3.53 -7.40 6.63
C LEU A 33 2.80 -6.09 6.33
N PHE A 34 1.49 -6.19 6.10
CA PHE A 34 0.69 -5.05 5.75
C PHE A 34 0.41 -4.32 7.06
N ILE A 35 1.20 -3.28 7.31
CA ILE A 35 0.98 -2.41 8.45
C ILE A 35 -0.09 -1.39 8.01
N PRO A 36 -1.29 -1.40 8.62
CA PRO A 36 -2.30 -0.41 8.31
C PRO A 36 -1.73 0.98 8.62
N LEU A 37 -1.60 1.81 7.59
CA LEU A 37 -1.13 3.18 7.72
C LEU A 37 -2.31 4.09 8.10
N LEU A 38 -2.15 4.86 9.17
CA LEU A 38 -3.09 5.91 9.55
C LEU A 38 -2.68 7.21 8.85
N VAL A 39 -3.52 7.66 7.93
CA VAL A 39 -3.30 8.95 7.26
C VAL A 39 -3.94 10.07 8.10
N PRO A 40 -3.29 11.24 8.25
CA PRO A 40 -3.84 12.35 9.02
C PRO A 40 -5.23 12.79 8.55
N ASP A 41 -6.07 13.16 9.51
CA ASP A 41 -7.40 13.69 9.27
C ASP A 41 -7.37 14.90 8.33
N GLN A 42 -8.33 14.94 7.40
CA GLN A 42 -8.46 16.03 6.43
C GLN A 42 -9.68 16.87 6.78
N ASN A 43 -9.48 18.18 6.97
CA ASN A 43 -10.53 19.13 7.34
C ASN A 43 -10.65 20.23 6.28
N TYR A 44 -11.87 20.45 5.80
CA TYR A 44 -12.16 21.49 4.83
C TYR A 44 -13.35 22.32 5.27
N ARG A 45 -13.22 23.63 5.08
CA ARG A 45 -14.24 24.59 5.43
C ARG A 45 -14.36 25.65 4.36
N THR A 46 -15.57 25.81 3.87
CA THR A 46 -16.00 26.90 2.99
C THR A 46 -17.05 27.74 3.71
N ARG A 47 -17.53 28.81 3.06
CA ARG A 47 -18.61 29.65 3.61
C ARG A 47 -19.91 28.87 3.82
N LEU A 48 -20.19 27.87 2.99
CA LEU A 48 -21.48 27.17 2.94
C LEU A 48 -21.41 25.74 3.49
N ARG A 49 -20.20 25.19 3.64
CA ARG A 49 -19.99 23.76 3.88
C ARG A 49 -18.75 23.55 4.74
N THR A 50 -18.83 22.65 5.70
CA THR A 50 -17.66 22.13 6.43
C THR A 50 -17.69 20.61 6.29
N TYR A 51 -16.58 19.98 5.97
CA TYR A 51 -16.47 18.53 5.98
C TYR A 51 -15.12 18.07 6.53
N ARG A 52 -15.13 16.88 7.11
CA ARG A 52 -13.99 16.23 7.74
C ARG A 52 -13.95 14.77 7.34
N PHE A 53 -12.76 14.30 7.02
CA PHE A 53 -12.43 12.89 6.89
C PHE A 53 -11.53 12.51 8.06
N SER A 54 -11.91 11.46 8.77
CA SER A 54 -11.18 10.99 9.94
C SER A 54 -10.93 9.50 9.90
N ASN A 55 -9.92 9.07 10.66
CA ASN A 55 -9.46 7.69 10.73
C ASN A 55 -9.29 7.09 9.32
N ILE A 56 -8.55 7.79 8.46
CA ILE A 56 -8.25 7.31 7.12
C ILE A 56 -7.24 6.17 7.27
N LEU A 57 -7.70 4.96 7.01
CA LEU A 57 -6.93 3.74 7.17
C LEU A 57 -6.66 3.13 5.81
N LEU A 58 -5.38 2.89 5.51
CA LEU A 58 -4.98 2.05 4.39
C LEU A 58 -5.30 0.60 4.79
N THR A 59 -6.29 -0.01 4.13
CA THR A 59 -6.78 -1.37 4.45
C THR A 59 -6.27 -2.43 3.49
N HIS A 60 -5.94 -2.03 2.26
CA HIS A 60 -5.36 -2.92 1.26
C HIS A 60 -4.36 -2.18 0.39
N PHE A 61 -3.22 -2.82 0.11
CA PHE A 61 -2.24 -2.40 -0.88
C PHE A 61 -1.88 -3.62 -1.72
N SER A 62 -1.97 -3.48 -3.03
CA SER A 62 -1.54 -4.50 -3.97
C SER A 62 -0.71 -3.84 -5.07
N SER A 63 0.37 -4.47 -5.47
CA SER A 63 1.26 -4.00 -6.54
C SER A 63 1.28 -5.03 -7.65
N ALA A 64 0.74 -4.68 -8.81
CA ALA A 64 1.00 -5.42 -10.04
C ALA A 64 2.34 -4.95 -10.65
N ASN A 65 2.95 -5.79 -11.48
CA ASN A 65 4.11 -5.42 -12.31
C ASN A 65 5.27 -4.75 -11.54
N GLU A 66 5.66 -5.33 -10.40
CA GLU A 66 6.83 -4.85 -9.67
C GLU A 66 8.10 -5.02 -10.51
N ARG A 67 8.86 -3.93 -10.66
CA ARG A 67 10.26 -3.98 -11.10
C ARG A 67 11.12 -3.52 -9.94
N ARG A 68 11.84 -4.49 -9.36
CA ARG A 68 12.94 -4.21 -8.45
C ARG A 68 14.21 -4.22 -9.28
N ASP A 69 14.58 -3.05 -9.80
CA ASP A 69 15.83 -2.94 -10.54
C ASP A 69 17.02 -2.83 -9.57
N TRP A 70 17.96 -3.72 -9.82
CA TRP A 70 19.15 -4.03 -9.06
C TRP A 70 20.18 -2.92 -9.28
N LEU A 71 20.48 -2.15 -8.23
CA LEU A 71 21.60 -1.20 -8.12
C LEU A 71 21.69 -0.14 -9.23
N VAL A 72 21.14 1.05 -8.98
CA VAL A 72 21.37 2.22 -9.83
C VAL A 72 22.67 2.89 -9.35
N PHE A 73 23.80 2.57 -9.97
CA PHE A 73 25.13 3.17 -9.71
C PHE A 73 25.49 3.33 -8.21
N GLY A 74 26.24 2.37 -7.68
CA GLY A 74 26.68 2.41 -6.27
C GLY A 74 25.62 1.84 -5.31
N LEU A 75 25.52 2.40 -4.10
CA LEU A 75 24.68 1.86 -3.01
C LEU A 75 23.17 2.21 -3.12
N ARG A 76 22.69 2.68 -4.28
CA ARG A 76 21.28 3.04 -4.47
C ARG A 76 20.48 1.92 -5.08
N ARG A 77 19.32 1.61 -4.50
CA ARG A 77 18.35 0.64 -5.01
C ARG A 77 17.10 1.36 -5.50
N LYS A 78 16.53 0.92 -6.61
CA LYS A 78 15.32 1.50 -7.17
C LYS A 78 14.20 0.48 -7.13
N TRP A 79 13.06 0.88 -6.59
CA TRP A 79 11.84 0.09 -6.57
C TRP A 79 10.74 0.86 -7.27
N SER A 80 10.20 0.28 -8.33
CA SER A 80 9.04 0.84 -9.02
C SER A 80 7.97 -0.22 -9.19
N ALA A 81 6.72 0.20 -9.12
CA ALA A 81 5.60 -0.59 -9.58
C ALA A 81 4.66 0.28 -10.42
N THR A 82 3.95 -0.38 -11.32
CA THR A 82 2.96 0.23 -12.19
C THR A 82 1.68 -0.55 -12.06
N ASN A 83 0.53 0.13 -12.06
CA ASN A 83 -0.76 -0.51 -11.82
C ASN A 83 -0.87 -1.12 -10.42
N ALA A 84 -0.36 -0.42 -9.41
CA ALA A 84 -0.70 -0.73 -8.03
C ALA A 84 -2.14 -0.27 -7.71
N ALA A 85 -2.75 -0.91 -6.73
CA ALA A 85 -4.07 -0.57 -6.24
C ALA A 85 -4.08 -0.49 -4.71
N VAL A 86 -4.82 0.48 -4.20
CA VAL A 86 -4.96 0.76 -2.77
C VAL A 86 -6.43 0.91 -2.42
N VAL A 87 -6.81 0.38 -1.27
CA VAL A 87 -8.11 0.67 -0.67
C VAL A 87 -7.87 1.41 0.64
N LEU A 88 -8.49 2.59 0.76
CA LEU A 88 -8.58 3.33 2.00
C LEU A 88 -10.00 3.25 2.54
N ARG A 89 -10.13 3.21 3.86
CA ARG A 89 -11.40 3.36 4.56
C ARG A 89 -11.35 4.58 5.45
N SER A 90 -12.40 5.39 5.43
CA SER A 90 -12.48 6.58 6.28
C SER A 90 -13.89 6.79 6.80
N TYR A 91 -13.99 7.46 7.95
CA TYR A 91 -15.23 8.09 8.39
C TYR A 91 -15.28 9.50 7.86
N TRP A 92 -16.46 9.94 7.47
CA TRP A 92 -16.65 11.31 7.05
C TRP A 92 -17.77 11.95 7.85
N TRP A 93 -17.63 13.26 8.04
CA TRP A 93 -18.63 14.12 8.64
C TRP A 93 -18.75 15.37 7.77
N ALA A 94 -19.96 15.83 7.53
CA ALA A 94 -20.20 17.09 6.86
C ALA A 94 -21.29 17.89 7.56
N ARG A 95 -21.19 19.21 7.44
CA ARG A 95 -22.17 20.17 7.91
C ARG A 95 -22.46 21.14 6.79
N LEU A 96 -23.73 21.20 6.43
CA LEU A 96 -24.24 22.06 5.39
C LEU A 96 -25.01 23.23 5.97
N MET A 97 -24.82 24.42 5.38
CA MET A 97 -25.70 25.56 5.59
C MET A 97 -26.55 25.75 4.33
N TRP A 98 -27.68 25.04 4.24
CA TRP A 98 -28.63 25.21 3.12
C TRP A 98 -29.38 26.55 3.19
N VAL A 99 -29.49 27.15 4.38
CA VAL A 99 -30.06 28.48 4.70
C VAL A 99 -29.40 28.92 6.03
N PRO A 100 -29.18 30.22 6.35
CA PRO A 100 -28.50 30.66 7.58
C PRO A 100 -29.11 30.19 8.94
N MET A 101 -30.14 29.35 8.97
CA MET A 101 -30.86 29.00 10.20
C MET A 101 -30.84 27.52 10.61
N ILE A 102 -30.59 26.55 9.71
CA ILE A 102 -30.61 25.12 10.12
C ILE A 102 -29.39 24.39 9.53
N PRO A 103 -28.36 24.13 10.35
CA PRO A 103 -27.24 23.30 9.93
C PRO A 103 -27.66 21.83 9.85
N VAL A 104 -27.54 21.22 8.67
CA VAL A 104 -27.73 19.77 8.53
C VAL A 104 -26.38 19.10 8.66
N GLY A 105 -26.25 18.25 9.68
CA GLY A 105 -25.07 17.41 9.90
C GLY A 105 -25.28 16.03 9.30
N MET A 106 -24.26 15.51 8.62
CA MET A 106 -24.25 14.19 8.01
C MET A 106 -22.99 13.46 8.44
N ILE A 107 -23.09 12.16 8.63
CA ILE A 107 -21.97 11.27 8.92
C ILE A 107 -22.09 10.00 8.11
N GLY A 108 -20.96 9.39 7.80
CA GLY A 108 -20.95 8.09 7.15
C GLY A 108 -19.57 7.49 7.09
N THR A 109 -19.48 6.42 6.32
CA THR A 109 -18.21 5.79 5.97
C THR A 109 -18.02 5.85 4.47
N ILE A 110 -16.77 5.96 4.05
CA ILE A 110 -16.38 6.00 2.64
C ILE A 110 -15.22 5.03 2.43
N ASN A 111 -15.34 4.22 1.39
CA ASN A 111 -14.24 3.41 0.87
C ASN A 111 -13.71 4.10 -0.38
N ILE A 112 -12.41 4.32 -0.41
CA ILE A 112 -11.70 4.97 -1.49
C ILE A 112 -10.88 3.89 -2.15
N SER A 113 -11.21 3.56 -3.39
CA SER A 113 -10.45 2.58 -4.17
C SER A 113 -9.62 3.33 -5.18
N ALA A 114 -8.32 3.19 -5.11
CA ALA A 114 -7.38 3.79 -6.04
C ALA A 114 -6.71 2.68 -6.85
N SER A 115 -6.63 2.88 -8.15
CA SER A 115 -6.01 1.93 -9.08
C SER A 115 -5.13 2.69 -10.06
N GLU A 116 -4.36 1.94 -10.86
CA GLU A 116 -3.41 2.55 -11.80
C GLU A 116 -2.42 3.46 -11.04
N ILE A 117 -1.99 3.03 -9.86
CA ILE A 117 -0.98 3.74 -9.08
C ILE A 117 0.37 3.40 -9.68
N HIS A 118 1.13 4.45 -10.00
CA HIS A 118 2.50 4.35 -10.46
C HIS A 118 3.40 4.95 -9.40
N PHE A 119 4.35 4.17 -8.89
CA PHE A 119 5.33 4.72 -7.97
C PHE A 119 6.75 4.34 -8.35
N ASN A 120 7.67 5.20 -7.94
CA ASN A 120 9.09 5.05 -8.10
C ASN A 120 9.76 5.56 -6.83
N ALA A 121 10.36 4.63 -6.09
CA ALA A 121 11.08 4.84 -4.86
C ALA A 121 12.57 4.56 -5.08
N THR A 122 13.42 5.48 -4.65
CA THR A 122 14.88 5.31 -4.64
C THR A 122 15.35 5.24 -3.19
N MET A 123 15.99 4.13 -2.87
CA MET A 123 16.57 3.85 -1.56
C MET A 123 18.08 4.01 -1.63
N THR A 124 18.69 4.56 -0.59
CA THR A 124 20.14 4.52 -0.42
C THR A 124 20.45 3.54 0.70
N VAL A 125 21.37 2.62 0.41
CA VAL A 125 21.97 1.73 1.39
C VAL A 125 23.29 2.34 1.82
N GLY A 126 23.65 2.22 3.09
CA GLY A 126 24.88 2.81 3.59
C GLY A 126 25.37 2.14 4.85
N ARG A 127 26.41 2.73 5.42
CA ARG A 127 26.96 2.35 6.72
C ARG A 127 27.22 3.63 7.49
N ASP A 128 26.76 3.68 8.74
CA ASP A 128 27.04 4.79 9.63
C ASP A 128 28.52 4.77 10.09
N SER A 129 28.93 5.78 10.84
CA SER A 129 30.28 5.88 11.41
C SER A 129 30.60 4.80 12.45
N ARG A 130 29.60 4.05 12.94
CA ARG A 130 29.74 2.96 13.91
C ARG A 130 29.82 1.59 13.24
N GLY A 131 29.70 1.52 11.91
CA GLY A 131 29.66 0.25 11.19
C GLY A 131 28.27 -0.39 11.12
N THR A 132 27.22 0.28 11.60
CA THR A 132 25.84 -0.15 11.44
C THR A 132 25.42 0.11 10.01
N GLY A 133 24.92 -0.90 9.29
CA GLY A 133 24.28 -0.66 8.01
C GLY A 133 23.04 0.23 8.19
N PHE A 134 22.62 0.93 7.14
CA PHE A 134 21.30 1.54 7.09
C PHE A 134 20.73 1.44 5.69
N MET A 135 19.40 1.53 5.59
CA MET A 135 18.68 1.74 4.35
C MET A 135 17.68 2.86 4.57
N GLU A 136 17.68 3.85 3.69
CA GLU A 136 16.82 5.02 3.80
C GLU A 136 16.15 5.30 2.45
N LEU A 137 14.89 5.72 2.48
CA LEU A 137 14.18 6.21 1.30
C LEU A 137 14.62 7.64 0.98
N THR A 138 15.33 7.81 -0.14
CA THR A 138 15.87 9.12 -0.55
C THR A 138 15.00 9.90 -1.52
N ASP A 139 14.21 9.21 -2.35
CA ASP A 139 13.23 9.83 -3.24
C ASP A 139 12.04 8.88 -3.35
N CYS A 140 10.83 9.44 -3.34
CA CYS A 140 9.63 8.69 -3.65
C CYS A 140 8.66 9.57 -4.41
N LYS A 141 8.29 9.09 -5.59
CA LYS A 141 7.26 9.71 -6.43
C LYS A 141 6.17 8.69 -6.63
N SER A 142 4.94 9.11 -6.41
CA SER A 142 3.75 8.30 -6.65
C SER A 142 2.75 9.16 -7.41
N THR A 143 2.04 8.55 -8.34
CA THR A 143 0.94 9.15 -9.08
C THR A 143 -0.22 8.16 -9.11
N VAL A 144 -1.44 8.68 -9.15
CA VAL A 144 -2.66 7.88 -9.19
C VAL A 144 -3.54 8.43 -10.31
N ASP A 145 -3.90 7.56 -11.23
CA ASP A 145 -4.70 7.95 -12.39
C ASP A 145 -6.20 7.80 -12.11
N HIS A 146 -6.57 6.71 -11.43
CA HIS A 146 -7.96 6.40 -11.13
C HIS A 146 -8.25 6.33 -9.62
N VAL A 147 -9.30 7.04 -9.21
CA VAL A 147 -9.84 7.02 -7.85
C VAL A 147 -11.35 6.85 -7.95
N ASP A 148 -11.86 5.83 -7.27
CA ASP A 148 -13.28 5.55 -7.12
C ASP A 148 -13.69 5.73 -5.65
N LEU A 149 -14.85 6.34 -5.46
CA LEU A 149 -15.38 6.73 -4.17
C LEU A 149 -16.69 6.02 -3.91
N ASN A 150 -16.66 5.05 -3.01
CA ASN A 150 -17.84 4.32 -2.60
C ASN A 150 -18.31 4.80 -1.22
N VAL A 151 -19.32 5.67 -1.21
CA VAL A 151 -19.96 6.16 0.02
C VAL A 151 -20.97 5.13 0.49
N GLN A 152 -20.78 4.60 1.69
CA GLN A 152 -21.78 3.77 2.34
C GLN A 152 -22.83 4.68 2.99
N SER A 153 -23.82 5.11 2.21
CA SER A 153 -24.97 5.89 2.70
C SER A 153 -26.25 5.61 1.89
N GLY A 154 -27.41 5.76 2.53
CA GLY A 154 -28.73 5.67 1.87
C GLY A 154 -29.00 6.81 0.88
N ASP A 155 -30.24 6.91 0.37
CA ASP A 155 -30.73 7.71 -0.78
C ASP A 155 -30.29 9.19 -0.90
N TRP A 156 -29.63 9.76 0.09
CA TRP A 156 -29.11 11.13 0.09
C TRP A 156 -27.73 11.30 -0.58
N VAL A 157 -27.17 10.24 -1.18
CA VAL A 157 -25.93 10.28 -2.00
C VAL A 157 -25.99 11.37 -3.07
N VAL A 158 -27.17 11.63 -3.65
CA VAL A 158 -27.37 12.65 -4.69
C VAL A 158 -27.04 14.07 -4.18
N THR A 159 -27.29 14.34 -2.90
CA THR A 159 -27.02 15.64 -2.26
C THR A 159 -25.52 15.88 -2.03
N VAL A 160 -24.72 14.80 -2.05
CA VAL A 160 -23.30 14.80 -1.70
C VAL A 160 -22.41 14.63 -2.94
N ALA A 161 -22.99 14.38 -4.12
CA ALA A 161 -22.26 14.13 -5.37
C ALA A 161 -21.22 15.22 -5.70
N ASP A 162 -21.58 16.50 -5.56
CA ASP A 162 -20.64 17.61 -5.75
C ASP A 162 -19.43 17.54 -4.80
N TRP A 163 -19.60 17.01 -3.58
CA TRP A 163 -18.48 16.89 -2.62
C TRP A 163 -17.62 15.69 -2.92
N LEU A 164 -18.16 14.68 -3.61
CA LEU A 164 -17.36 13.53 -4.04
C LEU A 164 -16.35 13.94 -5.10
N LEU A 165 -16.66 14.93 -5.95
CA LEU A 165 -15.69 15.48 -6.91
C LEU A 165 -14.55 16.24 -6.21
N ASP A 166 -14.88 17.09 -5.23
CA ASP A 166 -13.87 17.74 -4.38
C ASP A 166 -13.02 16.67 -3.67
N PHE A 167 -13.67 15.62 -3.18
CA PHE A 167 -12.99 14.54 -2.47
C PHE A 167 -12.11 13.68 -3.35
N GLU A 168 -12.49 13.41 -4.61
CA GLU A 168 -11.66 12.69 -5.55
C GLU A 168 -10.34 13.45 -5.79
N THR A 169 -10.43 14.77 -5.94
CA THR A 169 -9.25 15.64 -6.09
C THR A 169 -8.35 15.58 -4.85
N ILE A 170 -8.94 15.64 -3.66
CA ILE A 170 -8.21 15.51 -2.40
C ILE A 170 -7.56 14.14 -2.27
N ALA A 171 -8.28 13.07 -2.59
CA ALA A 171 -7.79 11.70 -2.56
C ALA A 171 -6.62 11.51 -3.53
N LYS A 172 -6.68 12.10 -4.74
CA LYS A 172 -5.59 12.09 -5.72
C LYS A 172 -4.31 12.77 -5.22
N ASP A 173 -4.39 13.74 -4.32
CA ASP A 173 -3.21 14.33 -3.66
C ASP A 173 -2.73 13.53 -2.43
N LEU A 174 -3.67 12.92 -1.71
CA LEU A 174 -3.39 12.21 -0.45
C LEU A 174 -2.84 10.79 -0.66
N ILE A 175 -3.38 10.03 -1.62
CA ILE A 175 -2.97 8.65 -1.90
C ILE A 175 -1.47 8.55 -2.26
N PRO A 176 -0.92 9.39 -3.15
CA PRO A 176 0.51 9.37 -3.45
C PRO A 176 1.41 9.52 -2.22
N LYS A 177 1.03 10.43 -1.31
CA LYS A 177 1.76 10.68 -0.06
C LYS A 177 1.69 9.48 0.86
N ALA A 178 0.49 8.93 1.06
CA ALA A 178 0.27 7.74 1.88
C ALA A 178 1.03 6.51 1.35
N VAL A 179 1.11 6.33 0.03
CA VAL A 179 1.90 5.25 -0.58
C VAL A 179 3.39 5.43 -0.29
N CYS A 180 3.93 6.64 -0.46
CA CYS A 180 5.34 6.90 -0.18
C CYS A 180 5.70 6.75 1.30
N GLU A 181 4.81 7.20 2.19
CA GLU A 181 4.96 7.02 3.65
C GLU A 181 4.93 5.53 4.02
N HIS A 182 4.00 4.76 3.45
CA HIS A 182 3.95 3.30 3.66
C HIS A 182 5.22 2.59 3.17
N ILE A 183 5.76 3.01 2.02
CA ILE A 183 7.03 2.47 1.50
C ILE A 183 8.19 2.80 2.46
N ASN A 184 8.26 4.05 2.93
CA ASN A 184 9.28 4.47 3.89
C ASN A 184 9.23 3.64 5.17
N ASP A 185 8.04 3.47 5.75
CA ASP A 185 7.85 2.67 6.95
C ASP A 185 8.24 1.21 6.72
N THR A 186 7.85 0.64 5.58
CA THR A 186 8.21 -0.75 5.24
C THR A 186 9.73 -0.94 5.17
N ILE A 187 10.46 0.01 4.56
CA ILE A 187 11.92 -0.04 4.47
C ILE A 187 12.55 0.02 5.87
N ASN A 188 12.08 0.94 6.70
CA ASN A 188 12.60 1.12 8.06
C ASN A 188 12.35 -0.11 8.94
N HIS A 189 11.23 -0.82 8.75
CA HIS A 189 10.92 -2.05 9.49
C HIS A 189 11.67 -3.29 8.96
N GLU A 190 11.85 -3.42 7.64
CA GLU A 190 12.58 -4.57 7.06
C GLU A 190 14.09 -4.51 7.36
N PHE A 191 14.69 -3.32 7.46
CA PHE A 191 16.13 -3.19 7.64
C PHE A 191 16.63 -3.70 9.01
N ILE A 192 15.79 -3.61 10.05
CA ILE A 192 16.14 -4.05 11.42
C ILE A 192 16.50 -5.54 11.46
N TRP A 193 16.00 -6.36 10.52
CA TRP A 193 16.22 -7.82 10.52
C TRP A 193 17.55 -8.28 9.91
N PHE A 194 18.25 -7.42 9.18
CA PHE A 194 19.52 -7.79 8.53
C PHE A 194 20.77 -7.36 9.32
N GLY A 195 20.59 -6.77 10.51
CA GLY A 195 21.68 -6.18 11.31
C GLY A 195 22.37 -7.10 12.31
N ASP A 196 21.83 -8.30 12.60
CA ASP A 196 22.30 -9.16 13.72
C ASP A 196 23.13 -10.38 13.27
N GLY A 197 23.80 -10.30 12.11
CA GLY A 197 24.61 -11.40 11.54
C GLY A 197 26.12 -11.19 11.64
#